data_AF-A0A1R4IAM6-F1
#
_entry.id   AF-A0A1R4IAM6-F1
#
_cell.length_a   1.000
_cell.length_b   1.000
_cell.length_c   1.000
_cell.angle_alpha   90.00
_cell.angle_beta   90.00
_cell.angle_gamma   90.00
#
_symmetry.space_group_name_H-M   'P 1'
#
loop_
_entity.id
_entity.type
_entity.pdbx_description
1 polymer ?
#
loop_
_entity_poly.entity_id
_entity_poly.type
_entity_poly.pdbx_seq_one_letter_code
_entity_poly.pdbx_strand_id
1 'polypeptide(L)'
;MSESAASQGRGPASNAAETARDEMDLLPDVDVAAGRARAITELAVRVGELALSSGSSAARTESLVRRVAHAYGLPVQLDVTYSRILLSYEPLGAATPITIMRSVASNQTDYDRLERVEGLVTLVRHGEVDEETATARLNHIVAAPFSHPRWFTRLAACLLGATIALLIGGNGADMAVGAVSTLLVDEARRRLERWSLGSFFTTAVCAAIPTTLAVQHWAPTWLPRIDPSLVIAAGMVSLLAGMGTVAAAGDAIDGSFLGAGARTMEVVVTTGGIVLGLVTTLWLGRALGVTTQLEPTASQTPNHLLQLACSGLVALCFGVRFMMRAKALATTTVLGLLLWTSYLAAAWVTGSHPARVAIAALAVGFVARLLVHRLHIPLVALTSTAVAALMLRGRGSGGRHQLRRHAGGTAALPAPRCGHDRAVRPGGTGTRLNLSPSETGSQPHDRSATGVPQSVSAR
;
A
#
# COMPACT_ATOMS: atom_id res chain seq x y z
N MET A 1 8.42 61.80 -80.63
CA MET A 1 7.37 61.19 -79.79
C MET A 1 7.85 59.81 -79.37
N SER A 2 8.55 59.71 -78.24
CA SER A 2 8.85 58.42 -77.61
C SER A 2 8.64 58.55 -76.12
N GLU A 3 7.50 58.08 -75.66
CA GLU A 3 7.23 57.81 -74.25
C GLU A 3 6.75 56.35 -74.21
N SER A 4 7.55 55.47 -73.62
CA SER A 4 7.09 54.13 -73.25
C SER A 4 7.85 53.64 -72.02
N ALA A 5 7.13 53.69 -70.90
CA ALA A 5 7.12 52.77 -69.79
C ALA A 5 8.45 52.39 -69.11
N ALA A 6 8.70 53.06 -67.97
CA ALA A 6 9.56 52.58 -66.91
C ALA A 6 8.95 51.33 -66.24
N SER A 7 9.47 50.14 -66.57
CA SER A 7 9.31 48.95 -65.71
C SER A 7 10.45 48.93 -64.69
N GLN A 8 10.20 49.52 -63.53
CA GLN A 8 11.15 49.52 -62.42
C GLN A 8 11.11 48.14 -61.74
N GLY A 9 12.08 47.28 -62.07
CA GLY A 9 12.23 45.96 -61.45
C GLY A 9 12.64 46.09 -59.98
N ARG A 10 11.79 45.63 -59.06
CA ARG A 10 12.16 45.36 -57.66
C ARG A 10 13.26 44.29 -57.66
N GLY A 11 14.42 44.63 -57.11
CA GLY A 11 15.56 43.71 -57.02
C GLY A 11 15.28 42.52 -56.08
N PRO A 12 16.01 41.40 -56.23
CA PRO A 12 15.79 40.16 -55.47
C PRO A 12 15.90 40.33 -53.95
N ALA A 13 16.62 41.35 -53.47
CA ALA A 13 16.71 41.68 -52.05
C ALA A 13 15.44 42.32 -51.47
N SER A 14 14.64 43.04 -52.28
CA SER A 14 13.37 43.60 -51.81
C SER A 14 12.31 42.51 -51.69
N ASN A 15 12.28 41.56 -52.63
CA ASN A 15 11.40 40.39 -52.53
C ASN A 15 11.79 39.52 -51.33
N ALA A 16 13.08 39.26 -51.07
CA ALA A 16 13.49 38.46 -49.90
C ALA A 16 13.12 39.13 -48.56
N ALA A 17 13.22 40.46 -48.47
CA ALA A 17 12.81 41.20 -47.27
C ALA A 17 11.29 41.30 -47.12
N GLU A 18 10.54 41.31 -48.22
CA GLU A 18 9.07 41.29 -48.25
C GLU A 18 8.55 39.89 -47.92
N THR A 19 9.18 38.81 -48.43
CA THR A 19 8.90 37.42 -48.05
C THR A 19 9.25 37.14 -46.59
N ALA A 20 10.38 37.66 -46.07
CA ALA A 20 10.72 37.53 -44.65
C ALA A 20 9.80 38.35 -43.73
N ARG A 21 9.17 39.43 -44.24
CA ARG A 21 8.15 40.19 -43.52
C ARG A 21 6.79 39.48 -43.54
N ASP A 22 6.39 38.92 -44.67
CA ASP A 22 5.19 38.07 -44.79
C ASP A 22 5.31 36.78 -43.96
N GLU A 23 6.50 36.18 -43.89
CA GLU A 23 6.79 35.01 -43.06
C GLU A 23 6.74 35.37 -41.56
N MET A 24 7.15 36.60 -41.19
CA MET A 24 7.05 37.12 -39.82
C MET A 24 5.61 37.45 -39.39
N ASP A 25 4.73 37.82 -40.33
CA ASP A 25 3.32 38.15 -40.07
C ASP A 25 2.43 36.88 -39.92
N LEU A 26 2.93 35.71 -40.33
CA LEU A 26 2.32 34.39 -40.12
C LEU A 26 2.78 33.69 -38.82
N LEU A 27 3.83 34.19 -38.15
CA LEU A 27 4.35 33.68 -36.88
C LEU A 27 3.47 33.92 -35.62
N PRO A 28 2.65 34.99 -35.49
CA PRO A 28 1.94 35.22 -34.23
C PRO A 28 0.91 34.13 -33.92
N ASP A 29 0.30 33.51 -34.94
CA ASP A 29 -0.69 32.44 -34.74
C ASP A 29 -0.01 31.10 -34.36
N VAL A 30 1.19 30.84 -34.88
CA VAL A 30 2.00 29.66 -34.54
C VAL A 30 2.58 29.76 -33.12
N ASP A 31 3.05 30.94 -32.72
CA ASP A 31 3.58 31.17 -31.37
C ASP A 31 2.48 31.13 -30.30
N VAL A 32 1.29 31.66 -30.61
CA VAL A 32 0.12 31.57 -29.72
C VAL A 32 -0.40 30.14 -29.61
N ALA A 33 -0.44 29.39 -30.72
CA ALA A 33 -0.80 27.97 -30.70
C ALA A 33 0.22 27.11 -29.93
N ALA A 34 1.52 27.37 -30.10
CA ALA A 34 2.58 26.71 -29.34
C ALA A 34 2.53 27.07 -27.85
N GLY A 35 2.26 28.33 -27.52
CA GLY A 35 2.05 28.80 -26.15
C GLY A 35 0.87 28.11 -25.47
N ARG A 36 -0.26 28.01 -26.17
CA ARG A 36 -1.45 27.30 -25.68
C ARG A 36 -1.19 25.80 -25.51
N ALA A 37 -0.55 25.16 -26.49
CA ALA A 37 -0.21 23.73 -26.40
C ALA A 37 0.70 23.44 -25.20
N ARG A 38 1.67 24.31 -24.93
CA ARG A 38 2.53 24.23 -23.75
C ARG A 38 1.72 24.39 -22.46
N ALA A 39 0.84 25.38 -22.37
CA ALA A 39 0.07 25.65 -21.17
C ALA A 39 -0.92 24.51 -20.84
N ILE A 40 -1.59 23.93 -21.84
CA ILE A 40 -2.38 22.70 -21.69
C ILE A 40 -1.51 21.52 -21.22
N THR A 41 -0.31 21.37 -21.81
CA THR A 41 0.62 20.30 -21.43
C THR A 41 1.09 20.44 -19.98
N GLU A 42 1.43 21.66 -19.56
CA GLU A 42 1.78 21.97 -18.18
C GLU A 42 0.62 21.72 -17.21
N LEU A 43 -0.61 22.09 -17.59
CA LEU A 43 -1.83 21.80 -16.84
C LEU A 43 -2.02 20.29 -16.67
N ALA A 44 -1.92 19.52 -17.76
CA ALA A 44 -2.09 18.07 -17.75
C ALA A 44 -1.04 17.39 -16.85
N VAL A 45 0.23 17.78 -16.95
CA VAL A 45 1.30 17.26 -16.08
C VAL A 45 1.09 17.64 -14.61
N ARG A 46 0.64 18.87 -14.31
CA ARG A 46 0.33 19.30 -12.93
C ARG A 46 -0.87 18.53 -12.34
N VAL A 47 -1.90 18.24 -13.13
CA VAL A 47 -3.01 17.37 -12.74
C VAL A 47 -2.48 15.99 -12.37
N GLY A 48 -1.60 15.43 -13.21
CA GLY A 48 -0.98 14.13 -12.95
C GLY A 48 -0.11 14.12 -11.69
N GLU A 49 0.71 15.15 -11.49
CA GLU A 49 1.57 15.29 -10.32
C GLU A 49 0.73 15.35 -9.04
N LEU A 50 -0.32 16.16 -9.03
CA LEU A 50 -1.19 16.27 -7.87
C LEU A 50 -1.94 14.96 -7.60
N ALA A 51 -2.40 14.25 -8.65
CA ALA A 51 -3.05 12.96 -8.50
C ALA A 51 -2.09 11.89 -7.93
N LEU A 52 -0.88 11.75 -8.47
CA LEU A 52 0.13 10.80 -7.97
C LEU A 52 0.55 11.12 -6.54
N SER A 53 0.88 12.38 -6.25
CA SER A 53 1.29 12.80 -4.90
C SER A 53 0.16 12.65 -3.87
N SER A 54 -1.11 12.66 -4.31
CA SER A 54 -2.28 12.41 -3.46
C SER A 54 -2.64 10.93 -3.30
N GLY A 55 -1.93 10.01 -3.96
CA GLY A 55 -2.10 8.56 -3.80
C GLY A 55 -2.85 7.83 -4.94
N SER A 56 -2.95 8.44 -6.12
CA SER A 56 -3.46 7.77 -7.34
C SER A 56 -2.53 6.65 -7.82
N SER A 57 -3.04 5.69 -8.59
CA SER A 57 -2.20 4.74 -9.33
C SER A 57 -1.54 5.40 -10.54
N ALA A 58 -0.43 4.81 -11.01
CA ALA A 58 0.22 5.27 -12.25
C ALA A 58 -0.74 5.18 -13.44
N ALA A 59 -1.40 4.03 -13.63
CA ALA A 59 -2.40 3.83 -14.70
C ALA A 59 -3.57 4.83 -14.60
N ARG A 60 -4.10 5.06 -13.39
CA ARG A 60 -5.18 6.02 -13.20
C ARG A 60 -4.72 7.44 -13.52
N THR A 61 -3.54 7.82 -13.06
CA THR A 61 -2.93 9.12 -13.35
C THR A 61 -2.73 9.32 -14.84
N GLU A 62 -2.15 8.35 -15.55
CA GLU A 62 -2.00 8.37 -17.00
C GLU A 62 -3.35 8.62 -17.69
N SER A 63 -4.41 7.94 -17.24
CA SER A 63 -5.76 8.14 -17.77
C SER A 63 -6.31 9.54 -17.51
N LEU A 64 -5.99 10.17 -16.37
CA LEU A 64 -6.42 11.54 -16.04
C LEU A 64 -5.68 12.56 -16.91
N VAL A 65 -4.35 12.44 -17.01
CA VAL A 65 -3.51 13.31 -17.83
C VAL A 65 -3.93 13.23 -19.30
N ARG A 66 -4.14 12.02 -19.83
CA ARG A 66 -4.63 11.79 -21.19
C ARG A 66 -5.99 12.42 -21.44
N ARG A 67 -6.92 12.30 -20.48
CA ARG A 67 -8.26 12.90 -20.59
C ARG A 67 -8.21 14.42 -20.66
N VAL A 68 -7.36 15.06 -19.86
CA VAL A 68 -7.18 16.51 -19.89
C VAL A 68 -6.61 16.96 -21.22
N ALA A 69 -5.51 16.34 -21.67
CA ALA A 69 -4.88 16.69 -22.95
C ALA A 69 -5.85 16.50 -24.14
N HIS A 70 -6.56 15.38 -24.18
CA HIS A 70 -7.52 15.09 -25.25
C HIS A 70 -8.76 15.99 -25.18
N ALA A 71 -9.22 16.41 -24.01
CA ALA A 71 -10.35 17.32 -23.88
C ALA A 71 -10.08 18.69 -24.53
N TYR A 72 -8.81 19.13 -24.51
CA TYR A 72 -8.37 20.34 -25.19
C TYR A 72 -7.79 20.09 -26.59
N GLY A 73 -7.96 18.88 -27.15
CA GLY A 73 -7.59 18.57 -28.53
C GLY A 73 -6.11 18.24 -28.77
N LEU A 74 -5.33 17.92 -27.73
CA LEU A 74 -3.92 17.57 -27.86
C LEU A 74 -3.70 16.04 -27.82
N PRO A 75 -3.29 15.40 -28.93
CA PRO A 75 -2.83 14.02 -28.91
C PRO A 75 -1.43 13.93 -28.28
N VAL A 76 -1.34 13.36 -27.08
CA VAL A 76 -0.08 13.28 -26.32
C VAL A 76 0.37 11.84 -26.12
N GLN A 77 1.69 11.63 -26.13
CA GLN A 77 2.33 10.41 -25.65
C GLN A 77 2.67 10.56 -24.17
N LEU A 78 2.40 9.53 -23.39
CA LEU A 78 2.53 9.55 -21.93
C LEU A 78 3.26 8.31 -21.45
N ASP A 79 4.22 8.53 -20.54
CA ASP A 79 4.79 7.50 -19.70
C ASP A 79 4.70 7.95 -18.24
N VAL A 80 4.01 7.17 -17.42
CA VAL A 80 3.76 7.49 -16.02
C VAL A 80 4.27 6.35 -15.16
N THR A 81 5.23 6.66 -14.30
CA THR A 81 5.76 5.75 -13.30
C THR A 81 5.28 6.16 -11.91
N TYR A 82 5.80 5.54 -10.85
CA TYR A 82 5.45 5.89 -9.47
C TYR A 82 6.01 7.26 -9.01
N SER A 83 7.10 7.73 -9.62
CA SER A 83 7.79 8.96 -9.22
C SER A 83 8.07 9.93 -10.36
N ARG A 84 7.65 9.62 -11.59
CA ARG A 84 7.87 10.47 -12.76
C ARG A 84 6.68 10.43 -13.69
N ILE A 85 6.40 11.60 -14.28
CA ILE A 85 5.46 11.79 -15.38
C ILE A 85 6.27 12.34 -16.55
N LEU A 86 6.26 11.63 -17.67
CA LEU A 86 6.80 12.08 -18.94
C LEU A 86 5.64 12.28 -19.91
N LEU A 87 5.51 13.48 -20.43
CA LEU A 87 4.53 13.83 -21.46
C LEU A 87 5.28 14.38 -22.66
N SER A 88 5.02 13.84 -23.84
CA SER A 88 5.49 14.38 -25.11
C SER A 88 4.32 14.69 -26.03
N TYR A 89 4.30 15.90 -26.55
CA TYR A 89 3.36 16.37 -27.56
C TYR A 89 4.14 16.68 -28.84
N GLU A 90 3.72 16.08 -29.94
CA GLU A 90 4.24 16.34 -31.27
C GLU A 90 3.16 17.07 -32.07
N PRO A 91 3.31 18.38 -32.33
CA PRO A 91 2.37 19.11 -33.17
C PRO A 91 2.41 18.60 -34.61
N LEU A 92 1.30 18.69 -35.33
CA LEU A 92 1.31 18.41 -36.78
C LEU A 92 2.12 19.49 -37.51
N GLY A 93 3.06 19.08 -38.37
CA GLY A 93 3.88 19.98 -39.19
C GLY A 93 5.34 20.03 -38.74
N ALA A 94 6.04 21.13 -39.08
CA ALA A 94 7.46 21.33 -38.76
C ALA A 94 7.70 22.05 -37.41
N ALA A 95 6.70 22.08 -36.53
CA ALA A 95 6.82 22.73 -35.22
C ALA A 95 7.64 21.86 -34.25
N THR A 96 8.27 22.52 -33.27
CA THR A 96 9.11 21.81 -32.29
C THR A 96 8.26 20.98 -31.32
N PRO A 97 8.64 19.72 -31.04
CA PRO A 97 7.91 18.89 -30.09
C PRO A 97 8.10 19.42 -28.66
N ILE A 98 7.05 19.33 -27.85
CA ILE A 98 7.06 19.75 -26.45
C ILE A 98 7.16 18.49 -25.59
N THR A 99 8.28 18.31 -24.89
CA THR A 99 8.45 17.23 -23.92
C THR A 99 8.63 17.81 -22.53
N ILE A 100 7.77 17.40 -21.59
CA ILE A 100 7.82 17.79 -20.19
C ILE A 100 8.00 16.54 -19.34
N MET A 101 9.06 16.52 -18.55
CA MET A 101 9.28 15.51 -17.51
C MET A 101 9.14 16.16 -16.14
N ARG A 102 8.31 15.57 -15.28
CA ARG A 102 8.14 16.01 -13.90
C ARG A 102 8.40 14.87 -12.93
N SER A 103 9.32 15.10 -12.01
CA SER A 103 9.53 14.20 -10.87
C SER A 103 8.50 14.51 -9.80
N VAL A 104 7.79 13.49 -9.34
CA VAL A 104 6.79 13.57 -8.29
C VAL A 104 7.41 13.06 -7.00
N ALA A 105 7.52 13.92 -5.99
CA ALA A 105 7.86 13.48 -4.64
C ALA A 105 6.63 12.80 -4.02
N SER A 106 6.80 11.61 -3.45
CA SER A 106 5.73 10.96 -2.71
C SER A 106 5.42 11.82 -1.47
N ASN A 107 4.15 12.20 -1.33
CA ASN A 107 3.66 12.95 -0.19
C ASN A 107 2.68 12.11 0.61
N GLN A 108 2.27 12.60 1.77
CA GLN A 108 1.18 12.03 2.54
C GLN A 108 -0.08 11.89 1.67
N THR A 109 -0.68 10.70 1.63
CA THR A 109 -1.93 10.43 0.90
C THR A 109 -3.04 11.38 1.34
N ASP A 110 -3.68 12.04 0.37
CA ASP A 110 -4.77 12.99 0.58
C ASP A 110 -5.91 12.70 -0.41
N TYR A 111 -6.89 11.90 0.04
CA TYR A 111 -7.97 11.50 -0.84
C TYR A 111 -8.99 12.61 -1.11
N ASP A 112 -9.06 13.66 -0.29
CA ASP A 112 -9.89 14.83 -0.61
C ASP A 112 -9.28 15.64 -1.76
N ARG A 113 -7.95 15.84 -1.77
CA ARG A 113 -7.27 16.45 -2.93
C ARG A 113 -7.44 15.61 -4.18
N LEU A 114 -7.27 14.29 -4.08
CA LEU A 114 -7.48 13.39 -5.22
C LEU A 114 -8.91 13.48 -5.77
N GLU A 115 -9.92 13.48 -4.89
CA GLU A 115 -11.33 13.63 -5.26
C GLU A 115 -11.58 14.96 -6.01
N ARG A 116 -11.03 16.07 -5.52
CA ARG A 116 -11.17 17.39 -6.16
C ARG A 116 -10.52 17.44 -7.55
N VAL A 117 -9.35 16.79 -7.71
CA VAL A 117 -8.66 16.70 -9.00
C VAL A 117 -9.45 15.85 -9.99
N GLU A 118 -9.95 14.68 -9.59
CA GLU A 118 -10.80 13.85 -10.46
C GLU A 118 -12.10 14.57 -10.83
N GLY A 119 -12.67 15.35 -9.92
CA GLY A 119 -13.80 16.24 -10.19
C GLY A 119 -13.47 17.30 -11.24
N LEU A 120 -12.31 17.97 -11.12
CA LEU A 120 -11.87 18.95 -12.11
C LEU A 120 -11.68 18.33 -13.50
N VAL A 121 -11.02 17.16 -13.60
CA VAL A 121 -10.85 16.44 -14.86
C VAL A 121 -12.20 16.03 -15.47
N THR A 122 -13.17 15.69 -14.62
CA THR A 122 -14.53 15.40 -15.08
C THR A 122 -15.18 16.61 -15.73
N LEU A 123 -15.06 17.80 -15.14
CA LEU A 123 -15.60 19.04 -15.71
C LEU A 123 -14.90 19.43 -17.03
N VAL A 124 -13.57 19.30 -17.07
CA VAL A 124 -12.77 19.52 -18.29
C VAL A 124 -13.22 18.59 -19.41
N ARG A 125 -13.44 17.30 -19.11
CA ARG A 125 -13.91 16.31 -20.08
C ARG A 125 -15.29 16.64 -20.67
N HIS A 126 -16.18 17.27 -19.89
CA HIS A 126 -17.49 17.70 -20.38
C HIS A 126 -17.46 19.05 -21.12
N GLY A 127 -16.28 19.68 -21.25
CA GLY A 127 -16.14 20.99 -21.90
C GLY A 127 -16.74 22.14 -21.06
N GLU A 128 -16.94 21.93 -19.77
CA GLU A 128 -17.57 22.94 -18.89
C GLU A 128 -16.59 24.02 -18.42
N VAL A 129 -15.29 23.83 -18.66
CA VAL A 129 -14.23 24.68 -18.13
C VAL A 129 -13.15 24.86 -19.19
N ASP A 130 -12.76 26.11 -19.44
CA ASP A 130 -11.61 26.46 -20.28
C ASP A 130 -10.28 26.25 -19.53
N GLU A 131 -9.19 26.17 -20.28
CA GLU A 131 -7.83 25.94 -19.82
C GLU A 131 -7.40 26.89 -18.68
N GLU A 132 -7.64 28.20 -18.85
CA GLU A 132 -7.27 29.20 -17.84
C GLU A 132 -8.04 28.98 -16.53
N THR A 133 -9.34 28.72 -16.64
CA THR A 133 -10.21 28.46 -15.48
C THR A 133 -9.84 27.13 -14.81
N ALA A 134 -9.48 26.11 -15.59
CA ALA A 134 -9.01 24.83 -15.07
C ALA A 134 -7.69 24.99 -14.31
N THR A 135 -6.77 25.79 -14.84
CA THR A 135 -5.49 26.13 -14.20
C THR A 135 -5.71 26.88 -12.88
N ALA A 136 -6.60 27.88 -12.87
CA ALA A 136 -6.94 28.62 -11.66
C ALA A 136 -7.58 27.71 -10.60
N ARG A 137 -8.51 26.83 -10.98
CA ARG A 137 -9.12 25.85 -10.07
C ARG A 137 -8.09 24.85 -9.55
N LEU A 138 -7.16 24.38 -10.38
CA LEU A 138 -6.10 23.49 -9.95
C LEU A 138 -5.20 24.17 -8.91
N ASN A 139 -4.81 25.42 -9.14
CA ASN A 139 -4.02 26.20 -8.18
C ASN A 139 -4.76 26.37 -6.83
N HIS A 140 -6.08 26.58 -6.87
CA HIS A 140 -6.90 26.62 -5.66
C HIS A 140 -6.92 25.28 -4.92
N ILE A 141 -6.96 24.13 -5.63
CA ILE A 141 -6.87 22.80 -5.01
C ILE A 141 -5.50 22.59 -4.36
N VAL A 142 -4.41 23.00 -5.03
CA VAL A 142 -3.04 22.91 -4.51
C VAL A 142 -2.87 23.75 -3.24
N ALA A 143 -3.40 24.98 -3.24
CA ALA A 143 -3.31 25.91 -2.12
C ALA A 143 -4.24 25.56 -0.95
N ALA A 144 -5.26 24.72 -1.17
CA ALA A 144 -6.22 24.38 -0.14
C ALA A 144 -5.54 23.68 1.06
N PRO A 145 -5.86 24.08 2.31
CA PRO A 145 -5.36 23.39 3.48
C PRO A 145 -5.93 21.97 3.57
N PHE A 146 -5.27 21.12 4.37
CA PHE A 146 -5.78 19.78 4.66
C PHE A 146 -7.19 19.83 5.24
N SER A 147 -8.03 18.90 4.81
CA SER A 147 -9.45 18.85 5.20
C SER A 147 -9.68 18.63 6.71
N HIS A 148 -8.76 17.96 7.39
CA HIS A 148 -8.87 17.70 8.83
C HIS A 148 -7.77 18.38 9.64
N PRO A 149 -8.11 19.01 10.77
CA PRO A 149 -7.10 19.57 11.66
C PRO A 149 -6.31 18.44 12.34
N ARG A 150 -5.05 18.73 12.69
CA ARG A 150 -4.13 17.72 13.26
C ARG A 150 -4.61 17.07 14.56
N TRP A 151 -5.41 17.78 15.37
CA TRP A 151 -5.95 17.20 16.60
C TRP A 151 -6.98 16.10 16.29
N PHE A 152 -7.75 16.24 15.21
CA PHE A 152 -8.76 15.28 14.82
C PHE A 152 -8.15 14.00 14.28
N THR A 153 -7.08 14.09 13.49
CA THR A 153 -6.35 12.91 12.99
C THR A 153 -5.62 12.17 14.11
N ARG A 154 -5.10 12.87 15.12
CA ARG A 154 -4.58 12.26 16.35
C ARG A 154 -5.66 11.53 17.14
N LEU A 155 -6.84 12.14 17.28
CA LEU A 155 -7.97 11.51 17.95
C LEU A 155 -8.41 10.23 17.22
N ALA A 156 -8.44 10.25 15.88
CA ALA A 156 -8.69 9.06 15.07
C ALA A 156 -7.61 7.99 15.25
N ALA A 157 -6.34 8.37 15.42
CA ALA A 157 -5.26 7.41 15.72
C ALA A 157 -5.47 6.74 17.09
N CYS A 158 -5.74 7.53 18.13
CA CYS A 158 -6.06 7.01 19.47
C CYS A 158 -7.27 6.07 19.42
N LEU A 159 -8.34 6.49 18.73
CA LEU A 159 -9.57 5.73 18.61
C LEU A 159 -9.35 4.42 17.84
N LEU A 160 -8.50 4.44 16.80
CA LEU A 160 -8.10 3.23 16.09
C LEU A 160 -7.46 2.21 17.02
N GLY A 161 -6.46 2.63 17.81
CA GLY A 161 -5.79 1.75 18.78
C GLY A 161 -6.72 1.18 19.83
N ALA A 162 -7.59 2.02 20.41
CA ALA A 162 -8.61 1.59 21.37
C ALA A 162 -9.61 0.60 20.75
N THR A 163 -10.08 0.88 19.54
CA THR A 163 -11.05 0.04 18.83
C THR A 163 -10.44 -1.32 18.49
N ILE A 164 -9.17 -1.37 18.09
CA ILE A 164 -8.49 -2.64 17.81
C ILE A 164 -8.34 -3.45 19.10
N ALA A 165 -7.89 -2.85 20.19
CA ALA A 165 -7.82 -3.54 21.49
C ALA A 165 -9.19 -4.09 21.91
N LEU A 166 -10.25 -3.29 21.76
CA LEU A 166 -11.63 -3.71 22.04
C LEU A 166 -12.10 -4.84 21.11
N LEU A 167 -11.74 -4.82 19.83
CA LEU A 167 -12.12 -5.85 18.85
C LEU A 167 -11.51 -7.23 19.18
N ILE A 168 -10.29 -7.25 19.74
CA ILE A 168 -9.61 -8.48 20.21
C ILE A 168 -10.05 -8.84 21.64
N GLY A 169 -10.96 -8.10 22.26
CA GLY A 169 -11.49 -8.43 23.58
C GLY A 169 -10.64 -7.97 24.76
N GLY A 170 -9.81 -6.95 24.55
CA GLY A 170 -9.12 -6.25 25.62
C GLY A 170 -10.10 -5.50 26.54
N ASN A 171 -9.63 -5.23 27.75
CA ASN A 171 -10.33 -4.43 28.75
C ASN A 171 -10.08 -2.92 28.54
N GLY A 172 -10.68 -2.07 29.39
CA GLY A 172 -10.51 -0.62 29.28
C GLY A 172 -9.05 -0.13 29.40
N ALA A 173 -8.20 -0.86 30.14
CA ALA A 173 -6.77 -0.53 30.23
C ALA A 173 -6.03 -0.87 28.92
N ASP A 174 -6.34 -2.02 28.30
CA ASP A 174 -5.79 -2.38 26.99
C ASP A 174 -6.18 -1.35 25.92
N MET A 175 -7.43 -0.85 25.97
CA MET A 175 -7.89 0.22 25.09
C MET A 175 -7.10 1.51 25.27
N ALA A 176 -6.86 1.92 26.52
CA ALA A 176 -6.08 3.12 26.82
C ALA A 176 -4.63 2.99 26.34
N VAL A 177 -3.97 1.86 26.62
CA VAL A 177 -2.59 1.61 26.18
C VAL A 177 -2.51 1.49 24.66
N GLY A 178 -3.48 0.84 24.02
CA GLY A 178 -3.60 0.78 22.56
C GLY A 178 -3.75 2.17 21.93
N ALA A 179 -4.57 3.04 22.53
CA ALA A 179 -4.73 4.42 22.10
C ALA A 179 -3.44 5.23 22.22
N VAL A 180 -2.74 5.13 23.36
CA VAL A 180 -1.45 5.81 23.55
C VAL A 180 -0.39 5.28 22.58
N SER A 181 -0.34 3.96 22.41
CA SER A 181 0.60 3.29 21.51
C SER A 181 0.46 3.77 20.07
N THR A 182 -0.76 3.78 19.54
CA THR A 182 -1.05 4.26 18.18
C THR A 182 -0.79 5.75 18.01
N LEU A 183 -1.08 6.58 19.02
CA LEU A 183 -0.73 8.00 19.02
C LEU A 183 0.78 8.22 18.94
N LEU A 184 1.57 7.47 19.72
CA LEU A 184 3.03 7.56 19.74
C LEU A 184 3.63 7.08 18.42
N VAL A 185 3.11 5.99 17.85
CA VAL A 185 3.49 5.50 16.52
C VAL A 185 3.29 6.59 15.47
N ASP A 186 2.14 7.24 15.48
CA ASP A 186 1.80 8.31 14.54
C ASP A 186 2.73 9.52 14.66
N GLU A 187 3.05 9.91 15.89
CA GLU A 187 3.92 11.05 16.16
C GLU A 187 5.38 10.74 15.82
N ALA A 188 5.85 9.53 16.12
CA ALA A 188 7.16 9.05 15.72
C ALA A 188 7.29 9.03 14.21
N ARG A 189 6.33 8.43 13.49
CA ARG A 189 6.32 8.41 12.02
C ARG A 189 6.47 9.81 11.43
N ARG A 190 5.66 10.77 11.86
CA ARG A 190 5.74 12.17 11.39
C ARG A 190 7.06 12.86 11.72
N ARG A 191 7.73 12.50 12.81
CA ARG A 191 9.06 13.04 13.17
C ARG A 191 10.15 12.43 12.30
N LEU A 192 10.13 11.12 12.10
CA LEU A 192 11.12 10.41 11.31
C LEU A 192 11.02 10.73 9.82
N GLU A 193 9.81 10.92 9.29
CA GLU A 193 9.58 11.37 7.91
C GLU A 193 10.15 12.78 7.67
N ARG A 194 10.08 13.68 8.67
CA ARG A 194 10.75 15.00 8.59
C ARG A 194 12.28 14.91 8.56
N TRP A 195 12.84 13.82 9.05
CA TRP A 195 14.28 13.54 8.97
C TRP A 195 14.66 12.78 7.69
N SER A 196 13.71 12.58 6.76
CA SER A 196 13.92 11.86 5.50
C SER A 196 14.51 10.44 5.70
N LEU A 197 14.19 9.80 6.82
CA LEU A 197 14.59 8.41 7.06
C LEU A 197 13.87 7.47 6.10
N GLY A 198 14.60 6.50 5.54
CA GLY A 198 14.03 5.50 4.65
C GLY A 198 12.87 4.74 5.31
N SER A 199 11.87 4.35 4.51
CA SER A 199 10.63 3.70 4.98
C SER A 199 10.88 2.46 5.84
N PHE A 200 11.95 1.70 5.53
CA PHE A 200 12.42 0.57 6.33
C PHE A 200 12.71 0.95 7.79
N PHE A 201 13.57 1.95 8.00
CA PHE A 201 14.00 2.38 9.33
C PHE A 201 12.87 3.08 10.08
N THR A 202 12.09 3.92 9.38
CA THR A 202 10.91 4.57 9.97
C THR A 202 9.93 3.52 10.48
N THR A 203 9.67 2.48 9.69
CA THR A 203 8.75 1.40 10.09
C THR A 203 9.33 0.55 11.22
N ALA A 204 10.64 0.29 11.24
CA ALA A 204 11.31 -0.43 12.32
C ALA A 204 11.20 0.29 13.67
N VAL A 205 11.47 1.60 13.70
CA VAL A 205 11.31 2.41 14.93
C VAL A 205 9.85 2.45 15.36
N CYS A 206 8.91 2.62 14.42
CA CYS A 206 7.50 2.65 14.77
C CYS A 206 7.01 1.29 15.30
N ALA A 207 7.52 0.16 14.79
CA ALA A 207 7.18 -1.18 15.28
C ALA A 207 7.79 -1.49 16.66
N ALA A 208 8.90 -0.85 17.01
CA ALA A 208 9.49 -0.96 18.34
C ALA A 208 8.58 -0.36 19.43
N ILE A 209 7.89 0.75 19.15
CA ILE A 209 7.05 1.47 20.13
C ILE A 209 6.00 0.59 20.83
N PRO A 210 5.05 -0.06 20.11
CA PRO A 210 4.04 -0.89 20.77
C PRO A 210 4.67 -2.08 21.51
N THR A 211 5.78 -2.60 21.00
CA THR A 211 6.51 -3.72 21.60
C THR A 211 7.18 -3.30 22.91
N THR A 212 7.79 -2.11 22.96
CA THR A 212 8.38 -1.56 24.20
C THR A 212 7.30 -1.31 25.25
N LEU A 213 6.16 -0.74 24.86
CA LEU A 213 5.03 -0.50 25.77
C LEU A 213 4.46 -1.82 26.33
N ALA A 214 4.45 -2.88 25.51
CA ALA A 214 3.96 -4.19 25.90
C ALA A 214 4.94 -4.95 26.81
N VAL A 215 6.25 -4.78 26.62
CA VAL A 215 7.31 -5.43 27.41
C VAL A 215 7.51 -4.72 28.75
N GLN A 216 7.31 -3.41 28.81
CA GLN A 216 7.45 -2.66 30.04
C GLN A 216 6.26 -2.97 30.96
N HIS A 217 6.53 -3.54 32.14
CA HIS A 217 5.52 -3.83 33.15
C HIS A 217 4.98 -2.53 33.76
N TRP A 218 4.09 -1.84 33.04
CA TRP A 218 3.50 -0.56 33.45
C TRP A 218 2.36 -0.70 34.45
N ALA A 219 1.88 -1.91 34.73
CA ALA A 219 0.72 -2.11 35.60
C ALA A 219 1.14 -2.16 37.08
N PRO A 220 0.90 -1.11 37.87
CA PRO A 220 0.80 -1.24 39.32
C PRO A 220 -0.26 -2.30 39.67
N THR A 221 -0.08 -3.01 40.77
CA THR A 221 -0.88 -4.19 41.19
C THR A 221 -2.40 -3.95 41.28
N TRP A 222 -2.85 -2.69 41.28
CA TRP A 222 -4.26 -2.29 41.30
C TRP A 222 -4.93 -2.15 39.92
N LEU A 223 -4.19 -2.22 38.81
CA LEU A 223 -4.76 -2.12 37.46
C LEU A 223 -5.10 -3.54 36.93
N PRO A 224 -6.18 -3.70 36.15
CA PRO A 224 -6.44 -4.95 35.44
C PRO A 224 -5.20 -5.37 34.63
N ARG A 225 -4.94 -6.68 34.55
CA ARG A 225 -3.83 -7.20 33.76
C ARG A 225 -3.98 -6.69 32.32
N ILE A 226 -2.93 -6.05 31.83
CA ILE A 226 -2.80 -5.62 30.44
C ILE A 226 -2.21 -6.79 29.67
N ASP A 227 -2.82 -7.18 28.57
CA ASP A 227 -2.31 -8.27 27.73
C ASP A 227 -1.31 -7.72 26.69
N PRO A 228 -0.01 -8.05 26.80
CA PRO A 228 1.03 -7.52 25.90
C PRO A 228 0.77 -7.81 24.42
N SER A 229 0.14 -8.95 24.13
CA SER A 229 -0.20 -9.39 22.79
C SER A 229 -1.24 -8.48 22.12
N LEU A 230 -2.17 -7.91 22.89
CA LEU A 230 -3.20 -6.99 22.39
C LEU A 230 -2.62 -5.64 22.03
N VAL A 231 -1.72 -5.12 22.88
CA VAL A 231 -1.03 -3.83 22.64
C VAL A 231 -0.16 -3.91 21.39
N ILE A 232 0.59 -5.02 21.23
CA ILE A 232 1.38 -5.27 20.02
C ILE A 232 0.46 -5.37 18.81
N ALA A 233 -0.62 -6.13 18.88
CA ALA A 233 -1.57 -6.27 17.77
C ALA A 233 -2.19 -4.92 17.36
N ALA A 234 -2.60 -4.08 18.32
CA ALA A 234 -3.15 -2.75 18.05
C ALA A 234 -2.14 -1.83 17.37
N GLY A 235 -0.89 -1.80 17.85
CA GLY A 235 0.18 -1.04 17.22
C GLY A 235 0.53 -1.56 15.82
N MET A 236 0.63 -2.87 15.65
CA MET A 236 0.97 -3.50 14.37
C MET A 236 -0.10 -3.28 13.31
N VAL A 237 -1.39 -3.37 13.65
CA VAL A 237 -2.47 -3.09 12.70
C VAL A 237 -2.47 -1.62 12.27
N SER A 238 -2.13 -0.69 13.16
CA SER A 238 -1.93 0.72 12.79
C SER A 238 -0.74 0.93 11.85
N LEU A 239 0.23 0.02 11.85
CA LEU A 239 1.40 0.06 10.97
C LEU A 239 1.20 -0.71 9.68
N LEU A 240 0.30 -1.69 9.68
CA LEU A 240 0.19 -2.67 8.61
C LEU A 240 -0.13 -1.97 7.30
N ALA A 241 0.71 -2.26 6.31
CA ALA A 241 0.71 -1.68 4.98
C ALA A 241 -0.43 -2.20 4.10
N GLY A 242 -1.67 -2.21 4.63
CA GLY A 242 -2.86 -2.63 3.90
C GLY A 242 -3.14 -1.80 2.65
N MET A 243 -2.72 -0.54 2.68
CA MET A 243 -2.82 0.36 1.53
C MET A 243 -1.92 -0.08 0.39
N GLY A 244 -0.65 -0.39 0.67
CA GLY A 244 0.34 -0.74 -0.34
C GLY A 244 -0.05 -2.01 -1.09
N THR A 245 -0.61 -3.00 -0.39
CA THR A 245 -1.07 -4.26 -1.01
C THR A 245 -2.31 -4.06 -1.88
N VAL A 246 -3.31 -3.32 -1.40
CA VAL A 246 -4.52 -2.99 -2.19
C VAL A 246 -4.14 -2.16 -3.42
N ALA A 247 -3.24 -1.19 -3.24
CA ALA A 247 -2.76 -0.33 -4.31
C ALA A 247 -1.90 -1.10 -5.33
N ALA A 248 -1.07 -2.05 -4.90
CA ALA A 248 -0.32 -2.94 -5.79
C ALA A 248 -1.23 -3.88 -6.58
N ALA A 249 -2.24 -4.46 -5.93
CA ALA A 249 -3.22 -5.30 -6.59
C ALA A 249 -4.06 -4.52 -7.62
N GLY A 250 -4.48 -3.29 -7.27
CA GLY A 250 -5.14 -2.38 -8.20
C GLY A 250 -4.29 -2.09 -9.42
N ASP A 251 -3.02 -1.74 -9.22
CA ASP A 251 -2.06 -1.49 -10.30
C ASP A 251 -1.87 -2.69 -11.23
N ALA A 252 -1.84 -3.91 -10.67
CA ALA A 252 -1.71 -5.14 -11.45
C ALA A 252 -2.98 -5.44 -12.27
N ILE A 253 -4.17 -5.21 -11.70
CA ILE A 253 -5.46 -5.36 -12.39
C ILE A 253 -5.61 -4.34 -13.52
N ASP A 254 -5.16 -3.10 -13.29
CA ASP A 254 -5.19 -2.02 -14.26
C ASP A 254 -4.08 -2.13 -15.33
N GLY A 255 -3.23 -3.17 -15.28
CA GLY A 255 -2.19 -3.46 -16.29
C GLY A 255 -0.85 -2.76 -16.07
N SER A 256 -0.70 -1.97 -15.00
CA SER A 256 0.55 -1.29 -14.63
C SER A 256 1.50 -2.19 -13.82
N PHE A 257 2.03 -3.24 -14.45
CA PHE A 257 2.87 -4.24 -13.78
C PHE A 257 4.15 -3.68 -13.15
N LEU A 258 4.76 -2.66 -13.76
CA LEU A 258 5.97 -2.02 -13.21
C LEU A 258 5.64 -1.26 -11.92
N GLY A 259 4.49 -0.57 -11.86
CA GLY A 259 3.99 0.09 -10.66
C GLY A 259 3.60 -0.91 -9.57
N ALA A 260 2.91 -1.99 -9.95
CA ALA A 260 2.55 -3.07 -9.05
C ALA A 260 3.80 -3.74 -8.44
N GLY A 261 4.84 -3.99 -9.23
CA GLY A 261 6.13 -4.52 -8.78
C GLY A 261 6.82 -3.59 -7.79
N ALA A 262 6.88 -2.28 -8.09
CA ALA A 262 7.45 -1.28 -7.21
C ALA A 262 6.73 -1.21 -5.84
N ARG A 263 5.39 -1.15 -5.85
CA ARG A 263 4.59 -1.15 -4.60
C ARG A 263 4.70 -2.47 -3.83
N THR A 264 4.78 -3.60 -4.52
CA THR A 264 4.98 -4.90 -3.87
C THR A 264 6.33 -4.94 -3.15
N MET A 265 7.40 -4.45 -3.80
CA MET A 265 8.71 -4.34 -3.16
C MET A 265 8.69 -3.38 -1.97
N GLU A 266 7.99 -2.25 -2.07
CA GLU A 266 7.78 -1.32 -0.95
C GLU A 266 7.09 -2.00 0.24
N VAL A 267 6.04 -2.80 -0.01
CA VAL A 267 5.37 -3.60 1.02
C VAL A 267 6.32 -4.62 1.66
N VAL A 268 7.16 -5.30 0.87
CA VAL A 268 8.15 -6.25 1.39
C VAL A 268 9.17 -5.56 2.29
N VAL A 269 9.72 -4.42 1.84
CA VAL A 269 10.70 -3.63 2.61
C VAL A 269 10.08 -3.11 3.91
N THR A 270 8.88 -2.53 3.85
CA THR A 270 8.19 -2.03 5.05
C THR A 270 7.84 -3.15 6.02
N THR A 271 7.39 -4.31 5.53
CA THR A 271 7.15 -5.50 6.36
C THR A 271 8.43 -6.00 7.02
N GLY A 272 9.56 -6.00 6.30
CA GLY A 272 10.87 -6.30 6.86
C GLY A 272 11.25 -5.34 8.00
N GLY A 273 10.95 -4.05 7.84
CA GLY A 273 11.10 -3.05 8.91
C GLY A 273 10.26 -3.39 10.14
N ILE A 274 9.00 -3.77 9.97
CA ILE A 274 8.12 -4.20 11.08
C ILE A 274 8.75 -5.38 11.84
N VAL A 275 9.17 -6.42 11.11
CA VAL A 275 9.77 -7.63 11.70
C VAL A 275 11.05 -7.28 12.45
N LEU A 276 11.93 -6.46 11.86
CA LEU A 276 13.16 -6.02 12.50
C LEU A 276 12.87 -5.29 13.81
N GLY A 277 11.98 -4.28 13.79
CA GLY A 277 11.63 -3.51 14.98
C GLY A 277 11.08 -4.40 16.11
N LEU A 278 10.15 -5.30 15.79
CA LEU A 278 9.57 -6.21 16.76
C LEU A 278 10.61 -7.20 17.33
N VAL A 279 11.41 -7.84 16.48
CA VAL A 279 12.41 -8.82 16.92
C VAL A 279 13.50 -8.17 17.77
N THR A 280 14.02 -7.01 17.34
CA THR A 280 15.06 -6.29 18.07
C THR A 280 14.56 -5.85 19.46
N THR A 281 13.34 -5.32 19.55
CA THR A 281 12.78 -4.91 20.85
C THR A 281 12.52 -6.10 21.77
N LEU A 282 11.99 -7.22 21.25
CA LEU A 282 11.78 -8.43 22.06
C LEU A 282 13.10 -9.06 22.52
N TRP A 283 14.12 -9.07 21.66
CA TRP A 283 15.46 -9.55 22.02
C TRP A 283 16.06 -8.69 23.13
N LEU A 284 15.98 -7.37 23.00
CA LEU A 284 16.48 -6.44 24.02
C LEU A 284 15.70 -6.57 25.35
N GLY A 285 14.37 -6.75 25.28
CA GLY A 285 13.54 -7.01 26.45
C GLY A 285 13.95 -8.28 27.20
N ARG A 286 14.25 -9.37 26.47
CA ARG A 286 14.77 -10.60 27.06
C ARG A 286 16.15 -10.43 27.67
N ALA A 287 17.04 -9.68 27.02
CA ALA A 287 18.37 -9.37 27.54
C ALA A 287 18.29 -8.57 28.86
N LEU A 288 17.26 -7.74 29.03
CA LEU A 288 16.97 -7.00 30.26
C LEU A 288 16.22 -7.82 31.32
N GLY A 289 16.02 -9.13 31.09
CA GLY A 289 15.39 -10.04 32.06
C GLY A 289 13.86 -10.10 32.00
N VAL A 290 13.21 -9.48 31.00
CA VAL A 290 11.75 -9.54 30.85
C VAL A 290 11.34 -10.84 30.14
N THR A 291 10.71 -11.75 30.88
CA THR A 291 10.20 -13.03 30.37
C THR A 291 8.74 -12.93 29.96
N THR A 292 8.42 -12.06 28.99
CA THR A 292 7.06 -12.03 28.41
C THR A 292 6.82 -13.29 27.59
N GLN A 293 5.96 -14.18 28.08
CA GLN A 293 5.39 -15.25 27.26
C GLN A 293 4.33 -14.63 26.34
N LEU A 294 4.68 -14.45 25.07
CA LEU A 294 3.74 -14.05 24.04
C LEU A 294 2.95 -15.29 23.62
N GLU A 295 1.86 -15.57 24.34
CA GLU A 295 0.88 -16.53 23.84
C GLU A 295 -0.02 -15.81 22.82
N PRO A 296 -0.17 -16.33 21.58
CA PRO A 296 -1.09 -15.74 20.61
C PRO A 296 -2.54 -16.02 21.02
N THR A 297 -3.04 -15.24 21.97
CA THR A 297 -4.39 -15.33 22.54
C THR A 297 -5.31 -14.28 21.92
N ALA A 298 -5.06 -13.86 20.68
CA ALA A 298 -5.94 -12.96 19.95
C ALA A 298 -7.25 -13.68 19.54
N SER A 299 -8.12 -13.94 20.51
CA SER A 299 -9.51 -14.32 20.30
C SER A 299 -10.34 -13.04 20.16
N GLN A 300 -11.15 -12.92 19.12
CA GLN A 300 -12.06 -11.77 19.01
C GLN A 300 -13.12 -11.81 20.10
N THR A 301 -13.68 -10.65 20.42
CA THR A 301 -14.84 -10.55 21.32
C THR A 301 -15.95 -11.50 20.85
N PRO A 302 -16.62 -12.26 21.75
CA PRO A 302 -17.69 -13.16 21.35
C PRO A 302 -18.94 -12.41 20.82
N ASN A 303 -19.08 -11.12 21.11
CA ASN A 303 -20.23 -10.32 20.71
C ASN A 303 -20.10 -9.84 19.25
N HIS A 304 -20.87 -10.45 18.34
CA HIS A 304 -20.89 -10.11 16.92
C HIS A 304 -21.32 -8.66 16.63
N LEU A 305 -22.19 -8.07 17.44
CA LEU A 305 -22.61 -6.67 17.28
C LEU A 305 -21.47 -5.72 17.60
N LEU A 306 -20.68 -6.05 18.64
CA LEU A 306 -19.49 -5.28 18.98
C LEU A 306 -18.42 -5.40 17.90
N GLN A 307 -18.19 -6.60 17.37
CA GLN A 307 -17.27 -6.80 16.24
C GLN A 307 -17.67 -5.96 15.02
N LEU A 308 -18.97 -5.93 14.71
CA LEU A 308 -19.52 -5.13 13.61
C LEU A 308 -19.32 -3.63 13.86
N ALA A 309 -19.66 -3.13 15.05
CA ALA A 309 -19.45 -1.73 15.41
C ALA A 309 -17.96 -1.34 15.30
N CYS A 310 -17.07 -2.19 15.80
CA CYS A 310 -15.63 -1.99 15.71
C CYS A 310 -15.12 -2.00 14.26
N SER A 311 -15.65 -2.85 13.36
CA SER A 311 -15.22 -2.87 11.95
C SER A 311 -15.54 -1.57 11.24
N GLY A 312 -16.74 -1.03 11.46
CA GLY A 312 -17.15 0.27 10.93
C GLY A 312 -16.30 1.41 11.51
N LEU A 313 -15.99 1.35 12.80
CA LEU A 313 -15.18 2.36 13.49
C LEU A 313 -13.71 2.33 13.05
N VAL A 314 -13.13 1.15 12.80
CA VAL A 314 -11.79 1.01 12.20
C VAL A 314 -11.75 1.64 10.81
N ALA A 315 -12.73 1.33 9.95
CA ALA A 315 -12.82 1.92 8.61
C ALA A 315 -12.97 3.45 8.66
N LEU A 316 -13.78 3.97 9.60
CA LEU A 316 -13.92 5.40 9.85
C LEU A 316 -12.59 6.05 10.24
N CYS A 317 -11.88 5.47 11.20
CA CYS A 317 -10.60 6.01 11.69
C CYS A 317 -9.55 6.04 10.57
N PHE A 318 -9.46 4.97 9.76
CA PHE A 318 -8.59 4.96 8.58
C PHE A 318 -9.00 6.02 7.55
N GLY A 319 -10.29 6.19 7.28
CA GLY A 319 -10.78 7.23 6.36
C GLY A 319 -10.39 8.64 6.81
N VAL A 320 -10.47 8.94 8.11
CA VAL A 320 -10.04 10.23 8.67
C VAL A 320 -8.53 10.42 8.49
N ARG A 321 -7.73 9.36 8.71
CA ARG A 321 -6.26 9.40 8.56
C ARG A 321 -5.83 9.69 7.11
N PHE A 322 -6.61 9.28 6.11
CA PHE A 322 -6.35 9.55 4.70
C PHE A 322 -7.07 10.78 4.14
N MET A 323 -7.52 11.68 5.03
CA MET A 323 -8.13 12.95 4.64
C MET A 323 -9.40 12.82 3.80
N MET A 324 -10.18 11.74 3.98
CA MET A 324 -11.43 11.56 3.25
C MET A 324 -12.50 12.59 3.69
N ARG A 325 -13.33 13.05 2.73
CA ARG A 325 -14.47 13.95 2.98
C ARG A 325 -15.58 13.23 3.74
N ALA A 326 -16.47 13.99 4.39
CA ALA A 326 -17.56 13.44 5.21
C ALA A 326 -18.45 12.40 4.49
N LYS A 327 -18.79 12.62 3.21
CA LYS A 327 -19.53 11.64 2.40
C LYS A 327 -18.76 10.33 2.24
N ALA A 328 -17.47 10.45 1.93
CA ALA A 328 -16.59 9.31 1.74
C ALA A 328 -16.31 8.55 3.06
N LEU A 329 -16.24 9.26 4.18
CA LEU A 329 -16.19 8.67 5.53
C LEU A 329 -17.43 7.81 5.81
N ALA A 330 -18.63 8.34 5.57
CA ALA A 330 -19.86 7.58 5.76
C ALA A 330 -19.90 6.34 4.86
N THR A 331 -19.50 6.47 3.60
CA THR A 331 -19.46 5.35 2.66
C THR A 331 -18.46 4.26 3.09
N THR A 332 -17.24 4.63 3.50
CA THR A 332 -16.26 3.62 3.95
C THR A 332 -16.67 2.93 5.24
N THR A 333 -17.32 3.64 6.17
CA THR A 333 -17.89 3.02 7.38
C THR A 333 -18.93 1.97 7.00
N VAL A 334 -19.86 2.29 6.09
CA VAL A 334 -20.85 1.32 5.59
C VAL A 334 -20.18 0.13 4.89
N LEU A 335 -19.13 0.36 4.10
CA LEU A 335 -18.37 -0.71 3.47
C LEU A 335 -17.64 -1.59 4.49
N GLY A 336 -17.09 -1.02 5.57
CA GLY A 336 -16.46 -1.77 6.66
C GLY A 336 -17.46 -2.60 7.46
N LEU A 337 -18.70 -2.12 7.62
CA LEU A 337 -19.81 -2.88 8.18
C LEU A 337 -20.20 -4.03 7.23
N LEU A 338 -20.38 -3.73 5.94
CA LEU A 338 -20.72 -4.70 4.90
C LEU A 338 -19.65 -5.79 4.76
N LEU A 339 -18.38 -5.43 4.90
CA LEU A 339 -17.26 -6.38 4.91
C LEU A 339 -17.42 -7.41 6.02
N TRP A 340 -17.72 -6.92 7.23
CA TRP A 340 -17.83 -7.77 8.41
C TRP A 340 -19.09 -8.65 8.38
N THR A 341 -20.23 -8.08 8.01
CA THR A 341 -21.47 -8.86 7.86
C THR A 341 -21.33 -9.92 6.77
N SER A 342 -20.69 -9.58 5.65
CA SER A 342 -20.42 -10.53 4.56
C SER A 342 -19.46 -11.64 5.00
N TYR A 343 -18.44 -11.32 5.83
CA TYR A 343 -17.55 -12.32 6.43
C TYR A 343 -18.29 -13.28 7.37
N LEU A 344 -19.19 -12.77 8.21
CA LEU A 344 -20.04 -13.60 9.08
C LEU A 344 -21.04 -14.42 8.27
N ALA A 345 -21.65 -13.85 7.24
CA ALA A 345 -22.58 -14.55 6.36
C ALA A 345 -21.90 -15.68 5.57
N ALA A 346 -20.66 -15.46 5.13
CA ALA A 346 -19.86 -16.48 4.45
C ALA A 346 -19.57 -17.71 5.32
N ALA A 347 -19.72 -17.60 6.65
CA ALA A 347 -19.59 -18.74 7.55
C ALA A 347 -20.66 -19.81 7.36
N TRP A 348 -21.83 -19.43 6.84
CA TRP A 348 -22.91 -20.35 6.49
C TRP A 348 -22.65 -21.10 5.17
N VAL A 349 -21.80 -20.56 4.31
CA VAL A 349 -21.51 -21.13 2.98
C VAL A 349 -20.25 -21.99 3.03
N THR A 350 -19.19 -21.53 3.70
CA THR A 350 -17.89 -22.22 3.71
C THR A 350 -17.32 -22.36 5.11
N GLY A 351 -16.72 -23.54 5.39
CA GLY A 351 -15.96 -23.77 6.61
C GLY A 351 -14.53 -23.20 6.58
N SER A 352 -14.02 -22.85 5.40
CA SER A 352 -12.64 -22.42 5.21
C SER A 352 -12.48 -20.91 5.43
N HIS A 353 -11.56 -20.55 6.33
CA HIS A 353 -11.31 -19.14 6.65
C HIS A 353 -10.90 -18.28 5.44
N PRO A 354 -9.98 -18.73 4.54
CA PRO A 354 -9.61 -17.95 3.37
C PRO A 354 -10.78 -17.69 2.42
N ALA A 355 -11.68 -18.66 2.23
CA ALA A 355 -12.84 -18.49 1.35
C ALA A 355 -13.81 -17.43 1.89
N ARG A 356 -14.02 -17.38 3.22
CA ARG A 356 -14.86 -16.33 3.85
C ARG A 356 -14.31 -14.93 3.61
N VAL A 357 -12.99 -14.76 3.75
CA VAL A 357 -12.31 -13.48 3.48
C VAL A 357 -12.45 -13.10 2.00
N ALA A 358 -12.29 -14.06 1.09
CA ALA A 358 -12.46 -13.83 -0.35
C ALA A 358 -13.90 -13.38 -0.70
N ILE A 359 -14.93 -14.05 -0.16
CA ILE A 359 -16.33 -13.67 -0.39
C ILE A 359 -16.61 -12.25 0.14
N ALA A 360 -16.15 -11.94 1.34
CA ALA A 360 -16.31 -10.60 1.92
C ALA A 360 -15.60 -9.52 1.09
N ALA A 361 -14.36 -9.77 0.66
CA ALA A 361 -13.60 -8.85 -0.17
C ALA A 361 -14.25 -8.61 -1.55
N LEU A 362 -14.79 -9.67 -2.18
CA LEU A 362 -15.52 -9.56 -3.44
C LEU A 362 -16.80 -8.73 -3.30
N ALA A 363 -17.57 -8.95 -2.23
CA ALA A 363 -18.79 -8.19 -1.96
C ALA A 363 -18.48 -6.69 -1.80
N VAL A 364 -17.46 -6.35 -1.01
CA VAL A 364 -17.04 -4.95 -0.83
C VAL A 364 -16.48 -4.35 -2.10
N GLY A 365 -15.64 -5.06 -2.84
CA GLY A 365 -15.08 -4.58 -4.10
C GLY A 365 -16.17 -4.27 -5.13
N PHE A 366 -17.18 -5.14 -5.25
CA PHE A 366 -18.33 -4.95 -6.12
C PHE A 366 -19.16 -3.73 -5.73
N VAL A 367 -19.54 -3.63 -4.46
CA VAL A 367 -20.35 -2.51 -3.95
C VAL A 367 -19.58 -1.18 -4.07
N ALA A 368 -18.30 -1.16 -3.71
CA ALA A 368 -17.45 0.02 -3.86
C ALA A 368 -17.38 0.48 -5.32
N ARG A 369 -17.24 -0.43 -6.29
CA ARG A 369 -17.20 -0.09 -7.73
C ARG A 369 -18.51 0.57 -8.22
N LEU A 370 -19.65 0.12 -7.72
CA LEU A 370 -20.96 0.72 -8.04
C LEU A 370 -21.11 2.13 -7.43
N LEU A 371 -20.60 2.34 -6.22
CA LEU A 371 -20.68 3.62 -5.51
C LEU A 371 -19.80 4.71 -6.11
N VAL A 372 -18.62 4.35 -6.66
CA VAL A 372 -17.67 5.31 -7.24
C VAL A 372 -18.31 6.20 -8.31
N HIS A 373 -19.13 5.64 -9.19
CA HIS A 373 -19.77 6.41 -10.27
C HIS A 373 -20.84 7.38 -9.76
N ARG A 374 -21.50 7.05 -8.64
CA ARG A 374 -22.55 7.92 -8.08
C ARG A 374 -22.00 8.99 -7.14
N LEU A 375 -20.92 8.68 -6.43
CA LEU A 375 -20.39 9.55 -5.38
C LEU A 375 -19.14 10.32 -5.79
N HIS A 376 -18.53 10.01 -6.95
CA HIS A 376 -17.30 10.65 -7.45
C HIS A 376 -16.12 10.53 -6.48
N ILE A 377 -16.06 9.45 -5.70
CA ILE A 377 -14.98 9.18 -4.73
C ILE A 377 -13.95 8.23 -5.36
N PRO A 378 -12.64 8.43 -5.15
CA PRO A 378 -11.62 7.50 -5.63
C PRO A 378 -11.81 6.08 -5.11
N LEU A 379 -11.81 5.08 -6.00
CA LEU A 379 -12.03 3.67 -5.64
C LEU A 379 -11.00 3.16 -4.62
N VAL A 380 -9.73 3.53 -4.80
CA VAL A 380 -8.62 3.12 -3.93
C VAL A 380 -8.86 3.57 -2.49
N ALA A 381 -9.47 4.74 -2.28
CA ALA A 381 -9.77 5.25 -0.95
C ALA A 381 -10.80 4.37 -0.22
N LEU A 382 -11.87 3.97 -0.92
CA LEU A 382 -12.96 3.18 -0.37
C LEU A 382 -12.54 1.73 -0.05
N THR A 383 -11.83 1.08 -0.98
CA THR A 383 -11.47 -0.33 -0.82
C THR A 383 -10.40 -0.55 0.24
N SER A 384 -9.39 0.30 0.26
CA SER A 384 -8.24 0.17 1.15
C SER A 384 -8.59 0.41 2.62
N THR A 385 -9.46 1.38 2.90
CA THR A 385 -9.93 1.70 4.26
C THR A 385 -10.91 0.67 4.80
N ALA A 386 -11.80 0.13 3.96
CA ALA A 386 -12.76 -0.89 4.37
C ALA A 386 -12.06 -2.21 4.74
N VAL A 387 -11.09 -2.66 3.92
CA VAL A 387 -10.41 -3.96 4.10
C VAL A 387 -9.58 -4.06 5.38
N ALA A 388 -9.17 -2.92 5.96
CA ALA A 388 -8.35 -2.87 7.17
C ALA A 388 -8.94 -3.67 8.35
N ALA A 389 -10.27 -3.73 8.48
CA ALA A 389 -10.92 -4.46 9.57
C ALA A 389 -10.70 -5.98 9.51
N LEU A 390 -10.49 -6.57 8.33
CA LEU A 390 -10.23 -8.01 8.18
C LEU A 390 -8.79 -8.42 8.50
N MET A 391 -7.84 -7.48 8.45
CA MET A 391 -6.42 -7.77 8.63
C MET A 391 -6.09 -8.34 10.02
N LEU A 392 -6.91 -8.02 11.02
CA LEU A 392 -6.71 -8.44 12.40
C LEU A 392 -7.07 -9.92 12.65
N ARG A 393 -7.71 -10.60 11.68
CA ARG A 393 -8.13 -11.99 11.86
C ARG A 393 -6.96 -12.96 11.64
N GLY A 394 -6.14 -13.15 12.68
CA GLY A 394 -5.24 -14.29 12.78
C GLY A 394 -6.02 -15.61 12.91
N ARG A 395 -5.43 -16.75 12.51
CA ARG A 395 -5.98 -18.12 12.65
C ARG A 395 -6.10 -18.54 14.13
N GLY A 396 -6.93 -17.84 14.91
CA GLY A 396 -7.38 -18.29 16.22
C GLY A 396 -8.38 -19.42 16.07
N SER A 397 -8.13 -20.53 16.75
CA SER A 397 -8.96 -21.72 17.02
C SER A 397 -9.18 -22.76 15.90
N GLY A 398 -9.39 -22.40 14.63
CA GLY A 398 -9.74 -23.39 13.59
C GLY A 398 -8.62 -24.39 13.22
N GLY A 399 -7.37 -23.94 13.24
CA GLY A 399 -6.21 -24.81 12.95
C GLY A 399 -5.82 -25.73 14.11
N ARG A 400 -6.16 -25.38 15.35
CA ARG A 400 -5.85 -26.21 16.53
C ARG A 400 -6.68 -27.49 16.54
N HIS A 401 -7.95 -27.44 16.12
CA HIS A 401 -8.76 -28.65 16.02
C HIS A 401 -8.32 -29.60 14.89
N GLN A 402 -7.77 -29.07 13.79
CA GLN A 402 -7.25 -29.92 12.71
C GLN A 402 -5.89 -30.52 13.05
N LEU A 403 -4.97 -29.75 13.65
CA LEU A 403 -3.68 -30.29 14.12
C LEU A 403 -3.87 -31.30 15.27
N ARG A 404 -4.84 -31.08 16.16
CA ARG A 404 -5.15 -32.04 17.24
C ARG A 404 -5.92 -33.27 16.75
N ARG A 405 -6.65 -33.19 15.63
CA ARG A 405 -7.24 -34.36 14.96
C ARG A 405 -6.21 -35.17 14.18
N HIS A 406 -5.20 -34.54 13.57
CA HIS A 406 -4.09 -35.26 12.93
C HIS A 406 -3.03 -35.78 13.93
N ALA A 407 -2.84 -35.11 15.07
CA ALA A 407 -1.99 -35.60 16.16
C ALA A 407 -2.69 -36.61 17.09
N GLY A 408 -4.00 -36.83 16.94
CA GLY A 408 -4.79 -37.82 17.70
C GLY A 408 -4.80 -39.22 17.08
N GLY A 409 -4.02 -39.46 16.03
CA GLY A 409 -4.08 -40.68 15.21
C GLY A 409 -2.78 -41.48 15.10
N THR A 410 -1.78 -41.26 15.98
CA THR A 410 -0.55 -42.08 15.99
C THR A 410 -0.19 -42.51 17.41
N ALA A 411 -0.39 -43.82 17.61
CA ALA A 411 0.17 -44.73 18.61
C ALA A 411 1.10 -44.16 19.70
N ALA A 412 0.72 -44.48 20.94
CA ALA A 412 1.56 -44.38 22.12
C ALA A 412 2.92 -45.07 21.94
N LEU A 413 3.99 -44.34 22.25
CA LEU A 413 5.32 -44.88 22.56
C LEU A 413 5.65 -44.46 24.00
N PRO A 414 5.98 -45.40 24.92
CA PRO A 414 6.27 -45.05 26.31
C PRO A 414 7.70 -44.51 26.47
N ALA A 415 7.85 -43.51 27.34
CA ALA A 415 9.12 -42.88 27.69
C ALA A 415 10.08 -43.84 28.42
N PRO A 416 11.41 -43.67 28.32
CA PRO A 416 12.37 -44.46 29.07
C PRO A 416 12.45 -43.96 30.52
N ARG A 417 12.25 -44.86 31.49
CA ARG A 417 12.57 -44.65 32.91
C ARG A 417 13.91 -45.30 33.23
N CYS A 418 14.85 -44.52 33.77
CA CYS A 418 16.07 -45.01 34.40
C CYS A 418 15.81 -45.36 35.88
N GLY A 419 16.36 -46.49 36.34
CA GLY A 419 16.97 -46.64 37.68
C GLY A 419 16.24 -47.50 38.73
N HIS A 420 16.83 -48.68 39.00
CA HIS A 420 16.71 -49.56 40.19
C HIS A 420 15.32 -50.17 40.49
N ASP A 421 15.14 -51.48 40.74
CA ASP A 421 15.84 -52.31 41.73
C ASP A 421 15.63 -53.83 41.47
N ARG A 422 16.64 -54.62 41.87
CA ARG A 422 16.67 -56.04 42.31
C ARG A 422 15.62 -57.11 41.87
N ALA A 423 16.17 -58.15 41.21
CA ALA A 423 16.34 -59.54 41.70
C ALA A 423 15.51 -60.72 41.12
N VAL A 424 16.26 -61.82 40.90
CA VAL A 424 15.93 -63.27 40.89
C VAL A 424 15.38 -63.96 39.60
N ARG A 425 16.31 -64.55 38.81
CA ARG A 425 16.46 -65.97 38.34
C ARG A 425 15.22 -66.88 38.06
N PRO A 426 15.36 -68.01 37.31
CA PRO A 426 15.93 -68.25 35.96
C PRO A 426 15.10 -69.29 35.13
N GLY A 427 15.47 -69.57 33.87
CA GLY A 427 15.23 -70.91 33.27
C GLY A 427 14.86 -71.02 31.78
N GLY A 428 15.61 -71.87 31.06
CA GLY A 428 15.15 -72.64 29.88
C GLY A 428 15.60 -72.10 28.50
N THR A 429 16.78 -72.47 27.98
CA THR A 429 17.08 -73.63 27.08
C THR A 429 16.58 -73.53 25.63
N GLY A 430 17.51 -73.72 24.67
CA GLY A 430 17.21 -74.12 23.28
C GLY A 430 17.83 -73.23 22.18
N THR A 431 19.13 -73.28 21.85
CA THR A 431 19.81 -74.23 20.93
C THR A 431 19.82 -73.82 19.44
N ARG A 432 21.02 -73.40 18.96
CA ARG A 432 21.68 -73.63 17.62
C ARG A 432 21.05 -72.99 16.36
N LEU A 433 21.72 -72.65 15.25
CA LEU A 433 23.06 -72.81 14.63
C LEU A 433 23.19 -71.61 13.64
N ASN A 434 24.26 -70.80 13.64
CA ASN A 434 25.50 -70.92 12.84
C ASN A 434 25.34 -70.75 11.31
N LEU A 435 25.96 -69.70 10.74
CA LEU A 435 27.02 -69.74 9.70
C LEU A 435 27.09 -68.42 8.89
N SER A 436 28.26 -67.77 8.95
CA SER A 436 28.84 -66.82 7.96
C SER A 436 29.52 -67.66 6.83
N PRO A 437 30.27 -67.16 5.81
CA PRO A 437 30.71 -65.78 5.46
C PRO A 437 30.82 -65.48 3.92
N SER A 438 31.51 -64.36 3.57
CA SER A 438 32.31 -64.08 2.34
C SER A 438 31.58 -63.91 0.99
N GLU A 439 31.96 -63.09 -0.01
CA GLU A 439 33.16 -62.29 -0.35
C GLU A 439 32.86 -61.44 -1.62
N THR A 440 33.69 -60.39 -1.88
CA THR A 440 34.14 -59.79 -3.19
C THR A 440 33.11 -59.38 -4.28
N GLY A 441 33.26 -58.33 -5.09
CA GLY A 441 34.33 -57.36 -5.39
C GLY A 441 33.96 -56.52 -6.64
N SER A 442 34.86 -55.60 -7.04
CA SER A 442 35.02 -54.92 -8.35
C SER A 442 34.27 -53.60 -8.69
N GLN A 443 35.06 -52.51 -8.71
CA GLN A 443 35.06 -51.38 -9.68
C GLN A 443 36.04 -51.74 -10.85
N PRO A 444 36.42 -50.90 -11.88
CA PRO A 444 36.26 -49.44 -12.15
C PRO A 444 36.10 -49.01 -13.65
N HIS A 445 36.29 -47.70 -13.92
CA HIS A 445 36.66 -46.96 -15.17
C HIS A 445 35.52 -46.48 -16.11
N ASP A 446 35.53 -45.29 -16.73
CA ASP A 446 36.62 -44.32 -16.97
C ASP A 446 36.12 -42.86 -17.25
N ARG A 447 37.01 -41.90 -16.95
CA ARG A 447 37.40 -40.57 -17.54
C ARG A 447 36.55 -39.92 -18.66
N SER A 448 36.49 -38.59 -18.88
CA SER A 448 37.41 -37.45 -18.59
C SER A 448 36.82 -36.10 -19.05
N ALA A 449 37.25 -35.02 -18.36
CA ALA A 449 37.64 -33.66 -18.83
C ALA A 449 36.57 -32.76 -19.51
N THR A 450 36.43 -31.46 -19.22
CA THR A 450 37.35 -30.31 -18.99
C THR A 450 36.60 -29.23 -18.16
N GLY A 451 37.12 -28.43 -17.22
CA GLY A 451 38.32 -27.56 -17.23
C GLY A 451 37.92 -26.11 -17.60
N VAL A 452 37.37 -25.24 -16.71
CA VAL A 452 38.05 -24.22 -15.82
C VAL A 452 38.52 -22.95 -16.60
N PRO A 453 38.76 -21.71 -16.05
CA PRO A 453 38.48 -21.04 -14.76
C PRO A 453 37.87 -19.60 -14.83
N GLN A 454 37.60 -19.05 -13.64
CA GLN A 454 37.44 -17.64 -13.28
C GLN A 454 38.77 -16.83 -13.24
N SER A 455 38.65 -15.50 -13.37
CA SER A 455 39.47 -14.36 -12.86
C SER A 455 39.42 -13.22 -13.94
N VAL A 456 39.43 -11.90 -13.74
CA VAL A 456 40.11 -10.96 -12.81
C VAL A 456 39.36 -9.60 -12.80
N SER A 457 39.59 -8.86 -11.72
CA SER A 457 39.28 -7.47 -11.33
C SER A 457 39.64 -6.29 -12.28
N ALA A 458 39.01 -5.15 -11.97
CA ALA A 458 39.46 -3.73 -12.01
C ALA A 458 39.16 -2.83 -13.23
N ARG A 459 38.25 -1.86 -13.04
CA ARG A 459 38.59 -0.42 -12.90
C ARG A 459 37.46 0.37 -12.24
#